data_AF-A0A5P9Q0S0-F1
#
_entry.id   AF-A0A5P9Q0S0-F1
#
_cell.length_a   1.000
_cell.length_b   1.000
_cell.length_c   1.000
_cell.angle_alpha   90.00
_cell.angle_beta   90.00
_cell.angle_gamma   90.00
#
_symmetry.space_group_name_H-M   'P 1'
#
loop_
_entity.id
_entity.type
_entity.pdbx_description
1 polymer ?
#
loop_
_entity_poly.entity_id
_entity_poly.type
_entity_poly.pdbx_seq_one_letter_code
_entity_poly.pdbx_strand_id
1 'polypeptide(L)'
;MTRELVDEVLAGGSPLLAGLRVVVVTACGGAYGPGTNAESRDFLTPYLRSYFGKQGVPTANIEIVTADMTLASLVPGREHLKPAAAASLAAARNRLIRLAESS
;
A
#
# COMPACT_ATOMS: atom_id res chain seq x y z
N MET A 1 -34.29 29.16 -10.22
CA MET A 1 -33.25 28.51 -11.04
C MET A 1 -31.91 28.64 -10.32
N THR A 2 -31.73 27.97 -9.18
CA THR A 2 -30.52 28.10 -8.35
C THR A 2 -30.32 26.96 -7.34
N ARG A 3 -31.19 25.93 -7.31
CA ARG A 3 -31.12 24.85 -6.32
C ARG A 3 -30.59 23.53 -6.90
N GLU A 4 -30.92 23.24 -8.17
CA GLU A 4 -30.43 22.03 -8.87
C GLU A 4 -28.91 22.04 -9.14
N LEU A 5 -28.33 23.20 -9.47
CA LEU A 5 -26.88 23.31 -9.72
C LEU A 5 -26.02 23.13 -8.45
N VAL A 6 -26.58 23.44 -7.27
CA VAL A 6 -25.88 23.25 -6.00
C VAL A 6 -25.94 21.79 -5.60
N ASP A 7 -27.07 21.12 -5.84
CA ASP A 7 -27.20 19.68 -5.62
C ASP A 7 -26.32 18.87 -6.57
N GLU A 8 -26.07 19.30 -7.81
CA GLU A 8 -25.18 18.58 -8.75
C GLU A 8 -23.68 18.73 -8.41
N VAL A 9 -23.29 19.89 -7.87
CA VAL A 9 -21.92 20.14 -7.36
C VAL A 9 -21.71 19.49 -5.98
N LEU A 10 -22.77 19.37 -5.17
CA LEU A 10 -22.75 18.67 -3.87
C LEU A 10 -23.00 17.16 -3.99
N ALA A 11 -23.61 16.68 -5.08
CA ALA A 11 -23.76 15.27 -5.42
C ALA A 11 -22.47 14.73 -6.03
N GLY A 12 -21.34 15.07 -5.41
CA GLY A 12 -19.97 14.79 -5.85
C GLY A 12 -19.94 13.52 -6.68
N GLY A 13 -19.61 13.69 -7.97
CA GLY A 13 -19.74 12.64 -8.97
C GLY A 13 -19.15 11.32 -8.47
N SER A 14 -19.70 10.20 -8.98
CA SER A 14 -19.33 8.85 -8.53
C SER A 14 -17.81 8.72 -8.35
N PRO A 15 -17.35 8.12 -7.24
CA PRO A 15 -15.93 8.11 -6.92
C PRO A 15 -15.12 7.57 -8.10
N LEU A 16 -14.15 8.37 -8.57
CA LEU A 16 -13.45 8.17 -9.84
C LEU A 16 -12.80 6.79 -9.96
N LEU A 17 -12.47 6.14 -8.84
CA LEU A 17 -11.76 4.87 -8.80
C LEU A 17 -12.62 3.69 -8.35
N ALA A 18 -13.96 3.84 -8.24
CA ALA A 18 -14.84 2.83 -7.64
C ALA A 18 -14.78 1.45 -8.31
N GLY A 19 -14.53 1.40 -9.62
CA GLY A 19 -14.40 0.15 -10.39
C GLY A 19 -12.98 -0.39 -10.50
N LEU A 20 -11.99 0.25 -9.88
CA LEU A 20 -10.59 -0.09 -10.05
C LEU A 20 -10.06 -0.99 -8.94
N ARG A 21 -8.99 -1.70 -9.29
CA ARG A 21 -8.10 -2.39 -8.36
C ARG A 21 -6.79 -1.64 -8.27
N VAL A 22 -6.31 -1.43 -7.06
CA VAL A 22 -5.07 -0.68 -6.79
C VAL A 22 -4.04 -1.62 -6.18
N VAL A 23 -2.88 -1.69 -6.81
CA VAL A 23 -1.70 -2.38 -6.28
C VAL A 23 -0.62 -1.32 -6.04
N VAL A 24 -0.27 -1.09 -4.78
CA VAL A 24 0.83 -0.21 -4.39
C VAL A 24 2.06 -1.08 -4.13
N VAL A 25 3.15 -0.79 -4.84
CA VAL A 25 4.45 -1.44 -4.64
C VAL A 25 5.37 -0.48 -3.92
N THR A 26 5.87 -0.87 -2.75
CA THR A 26 6.70 -0.01 -1.90
C THR A 26 7.94 -0.72 -1.39
N ALA A 27 8.87 0.04 -0.83
CA ALA A 27 10.08 -0.47 -0.20
C ALA A 27 10.37 0.29 1.10
N CYS A 28 10.84 -0.42 2.11
CA CYS A 28 11.24 0.14 3.40
C CYS A 28 12.66 -0.27 3.77
N GLY A 29 13.46 0.68 4.23
CA GLY A 29 14.81 0.41 4.71
C GLY A 29 14.86 -0.42 6.00
N GLY A 30 13.81 -0.34 6.81
CA GLY A 30 13.55 -1.18 7.99
C GLY A 30 12.34 -2.08 7.76
N ALA A 31 11.56 -2.35 8.81
CA ALA A 31 10.27 -3.00 8.69
C ALA A 31 9.27 -2.38 9.68
N TYR A 32 8.04 -2.15 9.21
CA TYR A 32 6.93 -1.61 10.00
C TYR A 32 5.68 -2.50 9.95
N GLY A 33 5.78 -3.67 9.32
CA GLY A 33 4.66 -4.60 9.22
C GLY A 33 4.24 -5.18 10.58
N PRO A 34 3.12 -5.93 10.59
CA PRO A 34 2.60 -6.56 11.80
C PRO A 34 3.64 -7.38 12.57
N GLY A 35 3.67 -7.21 13.89
CA GLY A 35 4.59 -7.90 14.81
C GLY A 35 6.00 -7.31 14.87
N THR A 36 6.31 -6.27 14.10
CA THR A 36 7.60 -5.57 14.22
C THR A 36 7.59 -4.61 15.42
N ASN A 37 8.75 -4.40 16.05
CA ASN A 37 8.89 -3.41 17.13
C ASN A 37 8.51 -1.98 16.72
N ALA A 38 8.49 -1.71 15.42
CA ALA A 38 8.17 -0.41 14.87
C ALA A 38 6.77 -0.36 14.23
N GLU A 39 5.91 -1.37 14.42
CA GLU A 39 4.58 -1.45 13.79
C GLU A 39 3.74 -0.19 13.99
N SER A 40 3.76 0.40 15.19
CA SER A 40 3.04 1.64 15.51
C SER A 40 3.54 2.88 14.72
N ARG A 41 4.64 2.74 13.98
CA ARG A 41 5.23 3.78 13.12
C ARG A 41 4.94 3.55 11.65
N ASP A 42 4.10 2.57 11.29
CA ASP A 42 3.56 2.48 9.94
C ASP A 42 2.50 3.56 9.72
N PHE A 43 2.94 4.68 9.14
CA PHE A 43 2.04 5.75 8.71
C PHE A 43 1.62 5.62 7.24
N LEU A 44 2.31 4.79 6.45
CA LEU A 44 2.11 4.71 5.01
C LEU A 44 0.89 3.85 4.67
N THR A 45 0.84 2.63 5.21
CA THR A 45 -0.24 1.68 4.93
C THR A 45 -1.62 2.22 5.32
N PRO A 46 -1.85 2.72 6.56
CA PRO A 46 -3.18 3.23 6.93
C PRO A 46 -3.56 4.47 6.13
N TYR A 47 -2.60 5.34 5.82
CA TYR A 47 -2.84 6.53 4.99
C TYR A 47 -3.30 6.15 3.59
N LEU A 48 -2.57 5.27 2.90
CA LEU A 48 -2.90 4.87 1.52
C LEU A 48 -4.25 4.15 1.45
N ARG A 49 -4.56 3.28 2.41
CA ARG A 49 -5.88 2.64 2.50
C ARG A 49 -6.99 3.67 2.68
N SER A 50 -6.80 4.65 3.57
CA SER A 50 -7.78 5.73 3.76
C SER A 50 -7.94 6.59 2.51
N TYR A 51 -6.83 6.95 1.87
CA TYR A 51 -6.82 7.78 0.67
C TYR A 51 -7.58 7.11 -0.48
N PHE A 52 -7.22 5.89 -0.87
CA PHE A 52 -7.89 5.17 -1.95
C PHE A 52 -9.34 4.81 -1.62
N GLY A 53 -9.65 4.50 -0.35
CA GLY A 53 -11.03 4.32 0.10
C GLY A 53 -11.88 5.58 -0.08
N LYS A 54 -11.34 6.77 0.20
CA LYS A 54 -12.03 8.05 -0.08
C LYS A 54 -12.25 8.31 -1.57
N GLN A 55 -11.39 7.76 -2.44
CA GLN A 55 -11.57 7.78 -3.89
C GLN A 55 -12.51 6.68 -4.40
N GLY A 56 -13.09 5.89 -3.48
CA GLY A 56 -14.11 4.87 -3.72
C GLY A 56 -13.60 3.48 -4.04
N VAL A 57 -12.29 3.24 -3.99
CA VAL A 57 -11.75 1.89 -4.20
C VAL A 57 -12.22 0.98 -3.06
N PRO A 58 -12.86 -0.18 -3.35
CA PRO A 58 -13.24 -1.13 -2.32
C PRO A 58 -12.01 -1.59 -1.52
N THR A 59 -12.11 -1.73 -0.19
CA THR A 59 -10.98 -2.14 0.65
C THR A 59 -10.34 -3.46 0.18
N ALA A 60 -11.16 -4.40 -0.30
CA ALA A 60 -10.72 -5.68 -0.85
C ALA A 60 -9.90 -5.55 -2.16
N ASN A 61 -10.01 -4.40 -2.83
CA ASN A 61 -9.30 -4.10 -4.08
C ASN A 61 -8.01 -3.28 -3.84
N ILE A 62 -7.65 -3.00 -2.59
CA ILE A 62 -6.44 -2.25 -2.23
C ILE A 62 -5.39 -3.22 -1.69
N GLU A 63 -4.39 -3.49 -2.52
CA GLU A 63 -3.23 -4.33 -2.21
C GLU A 63 -2.00 -3.45 -2.02
N ILE A 64 -1.32 -3.61 -0.88
CA ILE A 64 -0.07 -2.90 -0.59
C ILE A 64 0.99 -3.96 -0.37
N VAL A 65 2.02 -3.95 -1.21
CA VAL A 65 3.11 -4.92 -1.19
C VAL A 65 4.41 -4.17 -0.92
N THR A 66 5.06 -4.54 0.18
CA THR A 66 6.30 -3.88 0.64
C THR A 66 7.45 -4.87 0.60
N ALA A 67 8.59 -4.43 0.07
CA ALA A 67 9.88 -5.07 0.33
C ALA A 67 10.58 -4.36 1.50
N ASP A 68 10.78 -5.07 2.60
CA ASP A 68 11.37 -4.55 3.85
C ASP A 68 12.88 -4.80 3.93
N MET A 69 13.52 -4.13 4.88
CA MET A 69 14.94 -4.23 5.24
C MET A 69 15.89 -3.94 4.07
N THR A 70 15.48 -3.08 3.13
CA THR A 70 16.26 -2.81 1.91
C THR A 70 17.60 -2.13 2.17
N LEU A 71 17.78 -1.52 3.34
CA LEU A 71 19.06 -0.93 3.76
C LEU A 71 20.00 -1.91 4.48
N ALA A 72 19.61 -3.18 4.68
CA ALA A 72 20.43 -4.17 5.40
C ALA A 72 21.83 -4.39 4.81
N SER A 73 22.00 -4.16 3.50
CA SER A 73 23.29 -4.28 2.82
C SER A 73 24.10 -2.98 2.77
N LEU A 74 23.50 -1.84 3.14
CA LEU A 74 24.11 -0.51 3.01
C LEU A 74 24.52 0.09 4.36
N VAL A 75 23.87 -0.34 5.45
CA VAL A 75 24.13 0.19 6.80
C VAL A 75 25.05 -0.78 7.55
N PRO A 76 26.26 -0.34 7.97
CA PRO A 76 27.15 -1.17 8.77
C PRO A 76 26.47 -1.70 10.04
N GLY A 77 26.72 -2.97 10.38
CA GLY A 77 26.15 -3.63 11.56
C GLY A 77 24.75 -4.21 11.34
N ARG A 78 24.20 -4.14 10.12
CA ARG A 78 22.90 -4.74 9.75
C ARG A 78 23.03 -5.95 8.83
N GLU A 79 24.23 -6.49 8.68
CA GLU A 79 24.51 -7.60 7.76
C GLU A 79 23.70 -8.86 8.12
N HIS A 80 23.42 -9.06 9.41
CA HIS A 80 22.58 -10.15 9.90
C HIS A 80 21.12 -10.08 9.41
N LEU A 81 20.67 -8.91 8.92
CA LEU A 81 19.32 -8.72 8.37
C LEU A 81 19.25 -9.02 6.86
N LYS A 82 20.38 -9.27 6.18
CA LYS A 82 20.40 -9.59 4.74
C LYS A 82 19.50 -10.78 4.37
N PRO A 83 19.46 -11.89 5.13
CA PRO A 83 18.55 -12.98 4.85
C PRO A 83 17.07 -12.56 4.94
N ALA A 84 16.72 -11.74 5.94
CA ALA A 84 15.36 -11.22 6.10
C ALA A 84 14.97 -10.28 4.94
N ALA A 85 15.89 -9.42 4.50
CA ALA A 85 15.69 -8.57 3.32
C ALA A 85 15.46 -9.39 2.04
N ALA A 86 16.25 -10.44 1.82
CA ALA A 86 16.08 -11.34 0.68
C ALA A 86 14.74 -12.08 0.71
N ALA A 87 14.34 -12.58 1.90
CA ALA A 87 13.06 -13.24 2.09
C ALA A 87 11.88 -12.28 1.85
N SER A 88 11.97 -11.05 2.36
CA SER A 88 10.94 -10.01 2.13
C SER A 88 10.80 -9.67 0.65
N LEU A 89 11.92 -9.46 -0.05
CA LEU A 89 11.90 -9.21 -1.51
C LEU A 89 11.29 -10.39 -2.28
N ALA A 90 11.64 -11.62 -1.94
CA ALA A 90 11.07 -12.81 -2.58
C ALA A 90 9.55 -12.91 -2.33
N ALA A 91 9.10 -12.66 -1.10
CA ALA A 91 7.69 -12.65 -0.74
C ALA A 91 6.92 -11.57 -1.51
N ALA A 92 7.47 -10.35 -1.59
CA ALA A 92 6.90 -9.24 -2.36
C ALA A 92 6.76 -9.60 -3.84
N ARG A 93 7.81 -10.14 -4.47
CA ARG A 93 7.78 -10.60 -5.87
C ARG A 93 6.73 -11.68 -6.10
N ASN A 94 6.70 -12.70 -5.25
CA ASN A 94 5.72 -13.78 -5.35
C ASN A 94 4.28 -13.26 -5.20
N ARG A 95 4.06 -12.28 -4.31
CA ARG A 95 2.75 -11.63 -4.17
C ARG A 95 2.38 -10.89 -5.46
N LEU A 96 3.29 -10.10 -6.03
CA LEU A 96 3.02 -9.34 -7.26
C LEU A 96 2.74 -10.25 -8.46
N ILE A 97 3.48 -11.35 -8.61
CA ILE A 97 3.22 -12.35 -9.66
C ILE A 97 1.80 -12.90 -9.52
N ARG A 98 1.41 -13.35 -8.32
CA ARG A 98 0.03 -13.83 -8.08
C ARG A 98 -1.02 -12.76 -8.36
N LEU A 99 -0.75 -11.50 -8.00
CA LEU A 99 -1.68 -10.39 -8.27
C LEU A 99 -1.84 -10.14 -9.77
N ALA A 100 -0.77 -10.28 -10.56
CA ALA A 100 -0.78 -10.12 -12.01
C ALA A 100 -1.51 -11.27 -12.71
N GLU A 101 -1.34 -12.51 -12.22
CA GLU A 101 -2.04 -13.71 -12.73
C GLU A 101 -3.54 -13.69 -12.39
N SER A 102 -3.93 -12.98 -11.34
CA SER A 102 -5.32 -12.85 -10.91
C SER A 102 -6.03 -11.61 -11.47
N SER A 103 -5.46 -10.96 -12.50
CA SER A 103 -5.99 -9.72 -13.10
C SER A 103 -6.86 -9.99 -14.32
#